data_AF-A0A161XRZ7-F1
#
_entry.id   AF-A0A161XRZ7-F1
#
_cell.length_a   1.000
_cell.length_b   1.000
_cell.length_c   1.000
_cell.angle_alpha   90.00
_cell.angle_beta   90.00
_cell.angle_gamma   90.00
#
_symmetry.space_group_name_H-M   'P 1'
#
loop_
_entity.id
_entity.type
_entity.pdbx_description
1 polymer ?
#
loop_
_entity_poly.entity_id
_entity_poly.type
_entity_poly.pdbx_seq_one_letter_code
_entity_poly.pdbx_strand_id
1 'polypeptide(L)'
;MASATSACLLPKPVAPKFPCSPTIVASATHLTNAPFLNNASLSDQLCHAPRPCFRRYAKKNGWLDPFDFGDDPEMEYGSMYSEGKQDEDPRPPESPDNPYGFLKFPMGYGVEVASLGLKIRGDVRRCCCVISGGVYENLLFFPTIQLIKARYPGVQVDVLASPRGKQTYELNKNVRWADAYDADEDFPDPAEYTDMIGILKNRYYDMILSTKLAGLGHASFLFMTTARDRVSYVYPNVNSAGAGLLLSQTFTPDCVNLSDGGYHMYHQMTDWLGRPARGVPREPLPPLKVSISRKLKEYVMEKYTKAGVEKGKYVVIHGIQSDSKASMQSRGDTDSLLPIQTWAEITSTISSGVKPVFVIPHEKVREDVEDIIGEEASIVFISTPGQLAALINDSVGVIATNTAAVQLSNAREKPWQHCLVQLRREGEALCSRRRREKMQDYFF
;
A
#
# COMPACT_ATOMS: atom_id res chain seq x y z
N MET A 1 -58.47 -17.93 -39.68
CA MET A 1 -59.61 -18.08 -38.74
C MET A 1 -59.14 -17.59 -37.36
N ALA A 2 -59.84 -16.57 -36.84
CA ALA A 2 -59.94 -16.06 -35.45
C ALA A 2 -58.73 -16.24 -34.51
N SER A 3 -57.99 -15.21 -34.04
CA SER A 3 -58.33 -13.96 -33.31
C SER A 3 -59.04 -14.16 -31.96
N ALA A 4 -58.33 -13.88 -30.87
CA ALA A 4 -58.88 -13.35 -29.63
C ALA A 4 -57.83 -12.48 -28.89
N THR A 5 -58.12 -11.18 -28.85
CA THR A 5 -57.46 -10.12 -28.07
C THR A 5 -58.24 -9.80 -26.79
N SER A 6 -57.56 -9.58 -25.66
CA SER A 6 -57.95 -8.79 -24.45
C SER A 6 -57.22 -9.36 -23.22
N ALA A 7 -56.74 -8.64 -22.22
CA ALA A 7 -56.68 -7.21 -21.93
C ALA A 7 -55.55 -6.96 -20.91
N CYS A 8 -55.12 -5.70 -20.84
CA CYS A 8 -54.11 -5.10 -19.99
C CYS A 8 -54.47 -5.19 -18.49
N LEU A 9 -53.55 -5.67 -17.62
CA LEU A 9 -53.55 -5.37 -16.18
C LEU A 9 -52.11 -5.31 -15.63
N LEU A 10 -51.67 -4.09 -15.32
CA LEU A 10 -50.49 -3.75 -14.52
C LEU A 10 -50.54 -4.36 -13.11
N PRO A 11 -49.46 -4.94 -12.58
CA PRO A 11 -49.25 -5.05 -11.14
C PRO A 11 -48.50 -3.81 -10.62
N LYS A 12 -49.11 -3.14 -9.64
CA LYS A 12 -48.58 -1.98 -8.90
C LYS A 12 -47.26 -2.29 -8.16
N PRO A 13 -46.43 -1.27 -7.88
CA PRO A 13 -45.20 -1.42 -7.11
C PRO A 13 -45.51 -1.66 -5.62
N VAL A 14 -44.89 -2.68 -5.03
CA VAL A 14 -44.99 -2.96 -3.59
C VAL A 14 -43.88 -2.22 -2.87
N ALA A 15 -44.25 -1.21 -2.09
CA ALA A 15 -43.38 -0.51 -1.15
C ALA A 15 -43.22 -1.33 0.16
N PRO A 16 -42.04 -1.31 0.81
CA PRO A 16 -41.87 -1.91 2.13
C PRO A 16 -42.50 -1.03 3.22
N LYS A 17 -43.34 -1.66 4.06
CA LYS A 17 -44.00 -1.03 5.21
C LYS A 17 -43.10 -1.09 6.45
N PHE A 18 -42.83 0.07 7.04
CA PHE A 18 -42.42 0.21 8.44
C PHE A 18 -43.60 -0.07 9.39
N PRO A 19 -43.36 -0.60 10.59
CA PRO A 19 -44.24 -0.38 11.73
C PRO A 19 -43.56 0.55 12.75
N CYS A 20 -44.22 1.68 13.03
CA CYS A 20 -43.93 2.57 14.15
C CYS A 20 -44.84 2.20 15.35
N SER A 21 -44.35 2.55 16.53
CA SER A 21 -44.80 2.25 17.90
C SER A 21 -46.27 2.52 18.25
N PRO A 22 -46.72 2.05 19.43
CA PRO A 22 -47.71 2.77 20.22
C PRO A 22 -47.14 3.33 21.54
N THR A 23 -47.56 4.55 21.82
CA THR A 23 -47.38 5.37 23.03
C THR A 23 -48.40 5.00 24.11
N ILE A 24 -48.03 4.98 25.40
CA ILE A 24 -48.92 5.32 26.54
C ILE A 24 -48.13 6.12 27.60
N VAL A 25 -48.82 7.10 28.18
CA VAL A 25 -48.40 8.26 28.99
C VAL A 25 -48.71 8.05 30.49
N ALA A 26 -47.80 8.55 31.36
CA ALA A 26 -47.89 9.14 32.74
C ALA A 26 -48.87 8.56 33.80
N SER A 27 -48.68 8.56 35.13
CA SER A 27 -47.93 9.32 36.16
C SER A 27 -47.82 8.40 37.41
N ALA A 28 -46.98 8.56 38.45
CA ALA A 28 -46.91 9.68 39.38
C ALA A 28 -45.82 9.48 40.48
N THR A 29 -45.31 10.62 41.00
CA THR A 29 -44.80 10.91 42.38
C THR A 29 -43.48 10.26 42.84
N HIS A 30 -42.51 10.89 43.53
CA HIS A 30 -42.39 12.15 44.32
C HIS A 30 -40.86 12.32 44.60
N LEU A 31 -40.15 13.46 44.43
CA LEU A 31 -39.86 14.58 45.39
C LEU A 31 -38.62 15.34 44.80
N THR A 32 -38.69 16.61 44.36
CA THR A 32 -38.36 17.88 45.10
C THR A 32 -36.97 17.91 45.76
N ASN A 33 -36.06 18.90 45.68
CA ASN A 33 -36.05 20.30 45.23
C ASN A 33 -34.58 20.76 45.03
N ALA A 34 -34.32 21.66 44.08
CA ALA A 34 -33.14 22.57 44.06
C ALA A 34 -33.42 23.80 44.99
N PRO A 35 -32.55 24.81 45.26
CA PRO A 35 -31.63 25.47 44.32
C PRO A 35 -30.34 26.14 44.89
N PHE A 36 -29.65 26.83 43.98
CA PHE A 36 -28.48 27.72 44.09
C PHE A 36 -28.63 28.92 45.06
N LEU A 37 -27.50 29.43 45.60
CA LEU A 37 -26.96 30.81 45.38
C LEU A 37 -25.71 31.16 46.22
N ASN A 38 -24.81 31.90 45.57
CA ASN A 38 -23.91 33.00 46.04
C ASN A 38 -22.56 32.77 46.77
N ASN A 39 -21.51 33.04 46.00
CA ASN A 39 -20.53 34.16 46.10
C ASN A 39 -19.70 34.45 47.37
N ALA A 40 -18.39 34.49 47.10
CA ALA A 40 -17.40 35.54 47.41
C ALA A 40 -16.40 35.37 48.58
N SER A 41 -15.12 35.31 48.15
CA SER A 41 -13.90 35.93 48.70
C SER A 41 -13.48 35.68 50.16
N LEU A 42 -12.32 35.07 50.36
CA LEU A 42 -11.06 35.76 50.70
C LEU A 42 -9.91 34.75 50.89
N SER A 43 -8.72 35.25 50.60
CA SER A 43 -7.38 34.71 50.85
C SER A 43 -7.21 33.92 52.15
N ASP A 44 -6.47 32.81 52.09
CA ASP A 44 -5.20 32.74 52.82
C ASP A 44 -4.31 31.56 52.41
N GLN A 45 -3.01 31.81 52.55
CA GLN A 45 -1.87 30.94 52.32
C GLN A 45 -1.92 29.67 53.19
N LEU A 46 -1.26 28.58 52.77
CA LEU A 46 -0.28 27.79 53.56
C LEU A 46 -0.09 26.35 53.04
N CYS A 47 1.17 26.06 52.69
CA CYS A 47 1.95 24.81 52.81
C CYS A 47 1.44 23.49 52.19
N HIS A 48 2.25 22.96 51.26
CA HIS A 48 2.28 21.55 50.88
C HIS A 48 2.73 20.65 52.05
N ALA A 49 1.94 19.62 52.36
CA ALA A 49 2.35 18.44 53.13
C ALA A 49 2.21 17.19 52.25
N PRO A 50 3.20 16.26 52.22
CA PRO A 50 3.13 15.04 51.43
C PRO A 50 2.24 13.98 52.10
N ARG A 51 1.49 13.23 51.28
CA ARG A 51 0.63 12.12 51.69
C ARG A 51 1.44 10.87 52.06
N PRO A 52 1.05 10.06 53.06
CA PRO A 52 1.75 8.83 53.42
C PRO A 52 1.36 7.66 52.49
N CYS A 53 2.36 6.91 52.03
CA CYS A 53 2.18 5.65 51.30
C CYS A 53 1.82 4.50 52.26
N PHE A 54 0.77 3.75 51.92
CA PHE A 54 0.43 2.48 52.56
C PHE A 54 1.44 1.37 52.18
N ARG A 55 2.12 0.76 53.16
CA ARG A 55 2.85 -0.50 52.97
C ARG A 55 1.90 -1.69 53.20
N ARG A 56 1.76 -2.59 52.22
CA ARG A 56 1.17 -3.92 52.41
C ARG A 56 2.28 -4.91 52.79
N TYR A 57 2.14 -5.58 53.92
CA TYR A 57 2.96 -6.75 54.26
C TYR A 57 2.40 -7.99 53.56
N ALA A 58 3.17 -8.57 52.63
CA ALA A 58 2.89 -9.89 52.07
C ALA A 58 3.79 -10.94 52.75
N LYS A 59 3.22 -12.09 53.12
CA LYS A 59 3.93 -13.23 53.73
C LYS A 59 4.86 -13.90 52.72
N LYS A 60 6.10 -14.19 53.13
CA LYS A 60 7.11 -14.92 52.35
C LYS A 60 6.76 -16.42 52.27
N ASN A 61 6.75 -16.97 51.06
CA ASN A 61 6.70 -18.41 50.81
C ASN A 61 8.12 -18.92 50.48
N GLY A 62 8.52 -20.04 51.08
CA GLY A 62 9.89 -20.57 51.10
C GLY A 62 10.31 -21.42 49.89
N TRP A 63 9.86 -21.10 48.67
CA TRP A 63 10.39 -21.72 47.44
C TRP A 63 11.23 -20.67 46.72
N LEU A 64 12.41 -20.40 47.31
CA LEU A 64 13.27 -19.26 47.03
C LEU A 64 13.88 -19.27 45.63
N ASP A 65 13.82 -18.08 45.03
CA ASP A 65 14.73 -17.56 44.02
C ASP A 65 16.20 -17.67 44.52
N PRO A 66 17.11 -18.35 43.80
CA PRO A 66 18.53 -18.46 44.17
C PRO A 66 19.29 -17.12 44.20
N PHE A 67 18.64 -16.03 43.77
CA PHE A 67 19.22 -14.68 43.71
C PHE A 67 18.61 -13.71 44.72
N ASP A 68 17.72 -14.15 45.63
CA ASP A 68 17.21 -13.33 46.74
C ASP A 68 18.24 -13.27 47.88
N PHE A 69 19.40 -12.67 47.60
CA PHE A 69 20.35 -12.24 48.62
C PHE A 69 19.73 -11.02 49.29
N GLY A 70 19.06 -11.24 50.43
CA GLY A 70 18.32 -10.18 51.13
C GLY A 70 19.13 -8.90 51.33
N ASP A 71 18.42 -7.81 51.63
CA ASP A 71 18.97 -6.44 51.74
C ASP A 71 20.33 -6.41 52.48
N ASP A 72 21.41 -6.20 51.72
CA ASP A 72 22.77 -6.09 52.23
C ASP A 72 22.93 -4.78 53.01
N PRO A 73 23.23 -4.81 54.33
CA PRO A 73 23.33 -3.61 55.15
C PRO A 73 24.53 -2.72 54.81
N GLU A 74 25.49 -3.19 54.01
CA GLU A 74 26.59 -2.37 53.47
C GLU A 74 26.27 -1.74 52.10
N MET A 75 25.16 -2.14 51.46
CA MET A 75 24.72 -1.56 50.19
C MET A 75 23.98 -0.26 50.46
N GLU A 76 24.74 0.83 50.57
CA GLU A 76 24.21 2.18 50.55
C GLU A 76 23.50 2.40 49.20
N TYR A 77 22.16 2.29 49.17
CA TYR A 77 21.31 2.73 48.06
C TYR A 77 21.28 4.27 48.02
N GLY A 78 22.46 4.87 47.87
CA GLY A 78 22.70 6.30 47.89
C GLY A 78 23.14 6.78 46.53
N SER A 79 22.22 7.48 45.85
CA SER A 79 22.36 8.64 44.94
C SER A 79 23.59 8.88 44.04
N MET A 80 24.61 8.02 43.98
CA MET A 80 25.87 8.28 43.29
C MET A 80 25.70 8.36 41.75
N TYR A 81 24.59 7.83 41.24
CA TYR A 81 24.19 7.97 39.83
C TYR A 81 22.86 8.70 39.63
N SER A 82 22.21 9.15 40.71
CA SER A 82 20.92 9.86 40.66
C SER A 82 21.08 11.37 40.57
N GLU A 83 22.27 11.90 40.88
CA GLU A 83 22.62 13.33 40.80
C GLU A 83 23.27 13.74 39.48
N GLY A 84 23.28 12.87 38.48
CA GLY A 84 23.43 13.35 37.11
C GLY A 84 22.26 14.28 36.84
N LYS A 85 22.47 15.60 36.92
CA LYS A 85 21.53 16.58 36.35
C LYS A 85 21.23 16.09 34.95
N GLN A 86 20.06 15.50 34.77
CA GLN A 86 19.52 15.27 33.45
C GLN A 86 19.29 16.69 32.94
N ASP A 87 20.20 17.19 32.09
CA ASP A 87 20.11 18.53 31.54
C ASP A 87 18.66 18.73 31.12
N GLU A 88 17.98 19.69 31.76
CA GLU A 88 16.61 20.00 31.38
C GLU A 88 16.63 20.24 29.88
N ASP A 89 15.74 19.54 29.19
CA ASP A 89 15.68 19.56 27.75
C ASP A 89 15.73 21.03 27.30
N PRO A 90 16.72 21.46 26.49
CA PRO A 90 16.92 22.88 26.14
C PRO A 90 15.76 23.43 25.29
N ARG A 91 14.71 22.63 25.06
CA ARG A 91 13.46 23.06 24.44
C ARG A 91 12.82 24.19 25.24
N PRO A 92 12.61 25.37 24.61
CA PRO A 92 11.87 26.44 25.25
C PRO A 92 10.42 26.01 25.55
N PRO A 93 9.77 26.62 26.58
CA PRO A 93 8.39 26.30 26.96
C PRO A 93 7.41 26.39 25.78
N GLU A 94 6.39 25.53 25.78
CA GLU A 94 5.32 25.56 24.77
C GLU A 94 4.57 26.90 24.84
N SER A 95 4.71 27.75 23.81
CA SER A 95 4.08 29.08 23.75
C SER A 95 3.20 29.22 22.51
N PRO A 96 1.87 29.01 22.59
CA PRO A 96 0.98 28.86 21.43
C PRO A 96 1.01 29.99 20.38
N ASP A 97 1.57 31.16 20.71
CA ASP A 97 1.65 32.35 19.84
C ASP A 97 2.99 32.49 19.08
N ASN A 98 3.86 31.47 19.08
CA ASN A 98 5.14 31.53 18.35
C ASN A 98 4.92 31.52 16.82
N PRO A 99 5.36 32.56 16.07
CA PRO A 99 5.15 32.67 14.62
C PRO A 99 5.79 31.55 13.78
N TYR A 100 6.71 30.77 14.38
CA TYR A 100 7.39 29.67 13.70
C TYR A 100 6.73 28.29 13.89
N GLY A 101 5.70 28.17 14.75
CA GLY A 101 5.00 26.91 15.05
C GLY A 101 5.88 25.87 15.75
N PHE A 102 5.34 25.14 16.72
CA PHE A 102 6.16 24.19 17.48
C PHE A 102 6.48 22.92 16.71
N LEU A 103 7.74 22.54 16.88
CA LEU A 103 8.34 21.30 16.44
C LEU A 103 7.93 20.16 17.39
N LYS A 104 6.80 19.51 17.12
CA LYS A 104 6.41 18.29 17.85
C LYS A 104 7.27 17.11 17.39
N PHE A 105 8.26 16.74 18.19
CA PHE A 105 8.99 15.49 18.01
C PHE A 105 8.46 14.41 18.95
N PRO A 106 8.47 13.14 18.53
CA PRO A 106 8.32 12.02 19.46
C PRO A 106 9.43 12.06 20.52
N MET A 107 9.11 11.63 21.75
CA MET A 107 10.08 11.47 22.82
C MET A 107 11.22 10.54 22.36
N GLY A 108 12.47 11.03 22.38
CA GLY A 108 13.66 10.27 21.94
C GLY A 108 14.20 10.61 20.54
N TYR A 109 13.66 11.60 19.84
CA TYR A 109 14.15 12.02 18.51
C TYR A 109 15.33 13.03 18.63
N GLY A 110 16.52 12.63 18.17
CA GLY A 110 17.73 13.46 18.19
C GLY A 110 17.66 14.65 17.22
N VAL A 111 17.49 15.85 17.76
CA VAL A 111 17.30 17.10 17.00
C VAL A 111 18.53 17.49 16.18
N GLU A 112 19.72 16.97 16.50
CA GLU A 112 20.98 17.31 15.85
C GLU A 112 21.15 16.70 14.45
N VAL A 113 20.39 15.65 14.12
CA VAL A 113 20.52 14.91 12.84
C VAL A 113 19.54 15.43 11.76
N ALA A 114 18.50 16.16 12.14
CA ALA A 114 17.46 16.61 11.21
C ALA A 114 17.82 17.93 10.49
N SER A 115 17.63 17.96 9.16
CA SER A 115 17.80 19.17 8.35
C SER A 115 16.85 20.29 8.81
N LEU A 116 17.31 21.55 8.78
CA LEU A 116 16.53 22.73 9.20
C LEU A 116 15.17 22.86 8.48
N GLY A 117 15.06 22.37 7.24
CA GLY A 117 13.79 22.35 6.51
C GLY A 117 12.72 21.45 7.15
N LEU A 118 13.12 20.34 7.77
CA LEU A 118 12.24 19.50 8.58
C LEU A 118 11.78 20.25 9.84
N LYS A 119 12.68 21.05 10.42
CA LYS A 119 12.50 21.79 11.68
C LYS A 119 11.54 22.98 11.56
N ILE A 120 11.38 23.58 10.38
CA ILE A 120 10.59 24.82 10.20
C ILE A 120 9.29 24.55 9.43
N ARG A 121 9.27 23.62 8.47
CA ARG A 121 8.11 23.45 7.57
C ARG A 121 7.36 22.14 7.76
N GLY A 122 7.90 21.20 8.54
CA GLY A 122 7.36 19.85 8.65
C GLY A 122 7.38 19.06 7.33
N ASP A 123 8.29 19.42 6.41
CA ASP A 123 8.48 18.74 5.12
C ASP A 123 8.97 17.30 5.32
N VAL A 124 8.65 16.41 4.38
CA VAL A 124 9.17 15.03 4.36
C VAL A 124 10.49 15.02 3.59
N ARG A 125 11.59 14.60 4.24
CA ARG A 125 12.92 14.45 3.61
C ARG A 125 13.26 12.99 3.34
N ARG A 126 12.81 12.07 4.18
CA ARG A 126 12.95 10.62 3.97
C ARG A 126 11.59 9.96 4.07
N CYS A 127 11.19 9.30 2.99
CA CYS A 127 9.95 8.57 2.90
C CYS A 127 10.24 7.09 2.64
N CYS A 128 9.70 6.19 3.45
CA CYS A 128 9.68 4.76 3.15
C CYS A 128 8.31 4.37 2.62
N CYS A 129 8.25 3.62 1.53
CA CYS A 129 7.00 3.06 1.01
C CYS A 129 7.03 1.54 1.20
N VAL A 130 6.15 1.01 2.05
CA VAL A 130 5.98 -0.43 2.30
C VAL A 130 4.84 -0.95 1.42
N ILE A 131 5.20 -1.61 0.33
CA ILE A 131 4.25 -1.94 -0.74
C ILE A 131 3.97 -3.44 -0.75
N SER A 132 2.75 -3.76 -0.36
CA SER A 132 2.11 -5.07 -0.48
C SER A 132 1.87 -5.42 -1.95
N GLY A 133 1.96 -6.71 -2.26
CA GLY A 133 1.62 -7.25 -3.57
C GLY A 133 2.79 -7.75 -4.40
N GLY A 134 2.47 -8.06 -5.66
CA GLY A 134 3.42 -8.55 -6.65
C GLY A 134 3.94 -7.43 -7.55
N VAL A 135 4.40 -7.83 -8.74
CA VAL A 135 4.91 -6.89 -9.75
C VAL A 135 3.83 -5.90 -10.19
N TYR A 136 2.59 -6.36 -10.34
CA TYR A 136 1.48 -5.55 -10.84
C TYR A 136 1.16 -4.38 -9.90
N GLU A 137 0.95 -4.66 -8.62
CA GLU A 137 0.59 -3.66 -7.60
C GLU A 137 1.73 -2.65 -7.40
N ASN A 138 2.98 -3.12 -7.39
CA ASN A 138 4.15 -2.25 -7.28
C ASN A 138 4.28 -1.28 -8.46
N LEU A 139 3.96 -1.70 -9.69
CA LEU A 139 3.96 -0.80 -10.86
C LEU A 139 2.88 0.28 -10.75
N LEU A 140 1.70 -0.07 -10.25
CA LEU A 140 0.61 0.89 -10.04
C LEU A 140 0.93 1.94 -8.97
N PHE A 141 1.93 1.70 -8.12
CA PHE A 141 2.38 2.66 -7.11
C PHE A 141 3.40 3.70 -7.63
N PHE A 142 3.93 3.54 -8.85
CA PHE A 142 4.91 4.48 -9.41
C PHE A 142 4.42 5.94 -9.55
N PRO A 143 3.16 6.20 -9.97
CA PRO A 143 2.55 7.53 -9.92
C PRO A 143 2.60 8.15 -8.52
N THR A 144 2.32 7.37 -7.47
CA THR A 144 2.37 7.84 -6.08
C THR A 144 3.78 8.26 -5.67
N ILE A 145 4.81 7.51 -6.09
CA ILE A 145 6.22 7.88 -5.83
C ILE A 145 6.58 9.19 -6.54
N GLN A 146 6.13 9.37 -7.78
CA GLN A 146 6.33 10.62 -8.52
C GLN A 146 5.60 11.80 -7.84
N LEU A 147 4.38 11.58 -7.36
CA LEU A 147 3.61 12.56 -6.60
C LEU A 147 4.35 12.99 -5.32
N ILE A 148 4.93 12.05 -4.59
CA ILE A 148 5.74 12.33 -3.38
C ILE A 148 6.95 13.22 -3.72
N LYS A 149 7.64 12.94 -4.83
CA LYS A 149 8.78 13.75 -5.30
C LYS A 149 8.39 15.15 -5.74
N ALA A 150 7.26 15.28 -6.42
CA ALA A 150 6.71 16.57 -6.83
C ALA A 150 6.28 17.39 -5.60
N ARG A 151 5.63 16.72 -4.64
CA ARG A 151 5.11 17.35 -3.42
C ARG A 151 6.21 17.79 -2.46
N TYR A 152 7.26 16.99 -2.31
CA TYR A 152 8.35 17.25 -1.36
C TYR A 152 9.68 17.35 -2.11
N PRO A 153 10.09 18.54 -2.55
CA PRO A 153 11.35 18.74 -3.26
C PRO A 153 12.56 18.25 -2.45
N GLY A 154 13.33 17.34 -3.05
CA GLY A 154 14.51 16.75 -2.42
C GLY A 154 14.23 15.60 -1.46
N VAL A 155 12.99 15.08 -1.39
CA VAL A 155 12.68 13.86 -0.63
C VAL A 155 13.47 12.66 -1.18
N GLN A 156 14.02 11.85 -0.30
CA GLN A 156 14.62 10.56 -0.58
C GLN A 156 13.55 9.49 -0.36
N VAL A 157 13.24 8.72 -1.39
CA VAL A 157 12.21 7.68 -1.32
C VAL A 157 12.90 6.33 -1.34
N ASP A 158 12.69 5.58 -0.27
CA ASP A 158 13.09 4.18 -0.17
C ASP A 158 11.83 3.31 -0.23
N VAL A 159 11.98 2.09 -0.71
CA VAL A 159 10.87 1.16 -0.88
C VAL A 159 11.19 -0.15 -0.19
N LEU A 160 10.17 -0.70 0.48
CA LEU A 160 10.15 -2.03 1.03
C LEU A 160 9.07 -2.83 0.30
N ALA A 161 9.45 -3.91 -0.37
CA ALA A 161 8.51 -4.73 -1.15
C ALA A 161 8.94 -6.20 -1.11
N SER A 162 8.02 -7.08 -1.50
CA SER A 162 8.32 -8.50 -1.68
C SER A 162 9.52 -8.71 -2.63
N PRO A 163 10.28 -9.81 -2.54
CA PRO A 163 11.45 -10.05 -3.40
C PRO A 163 11.17 -9.90 -4.90
N ARG A 164 9.95 -10.24 -5.34
CA ARG A 164 9.50 -10.05 -6.73
C ARG A 164 9.08 -8.60 -7.00
N GLY A 165 8.34 -7.96 -6.08
CA GLY A 165 7.97 -6.55 -6.18
C GLY A 165 9.19 -5.62 -6.27
N LYS A 166 10.24 -5.90 -5.50
CA LYS A 166 11.52 -5.17 -5.50
C LYS A 166 12.11 -4.98 -6.91
N GLN A 167 12.01 -6.00 -7.77
CA GLN A 167 12.58 -5.97 -9.13
C GLN A 167 11.98 -4.87 -10.00
N THR A 168 10.75 -4.42 -9.71
CA THR A 168 10.11 -3.33 -10.46
C THR A 168 10.87 -2.02 -10.31
N TYR A 169 11.49 -1.77 -9.16
CA TYR A 169 12.14 -0.48 -8.88
C TYR A 169 13.44 -0.25 -9.64
N GLU A 170 13.98 -1.26 -10.31
CA GLU A 170 15.02 -1.07 -11.33
C GLU A 170 14.53 -0.15 -12.48
N LEU A 171 13.22 -0.10 -12.70
CA LEU A 171 12.58 0.74 -13.72
C LEU A 171 12.26 2.15 -13.21
N ASN A 172 12.37 2.43 -11.91
CA ASN A 172 11.95 3.70 -11.31
C ASN A 172 13.15 4.51 -10.80
N LYS A 173 13.45 5.64 -11.45
CA LYS A 173 14.57 6.52 -11.08
C LYS A 173 14.33 7.33 -9.80
N ASN A 174 13.10 7.40 -9.33
CA ASN A 174 12.75 8.22 -8.17
C ASN A 174 13.03 7.50 -6.85
N VAL A 175 13.24 6.18 -6.90
CA VAL A 175 13.58 5.36 -5.74
C VAL A 175 15.09 5.34 -5.57
N ARG A 176 15.55 5.57 -4.34
CA ARG A 176 16.96 5.51 -3.97
C ARG A 176 17.37 4.09 -3.61
N TRP A 177 16.64 3.47 -2.69
CA TRP A 177 16.88 2.09 -2.25
C TRP A 177 15.59 1.28 -2.27
N ALA A 178 15.72 0.01 -2.63
CA ALA A 178 14.64 -0.96 -2.60
C ALA A 178 15.10 -2.21 -1.83
N ASP A 179 14.49 -2.46 -0.67
CA ASP A 179 14.78 -3.61 0.17
C ASP A 179 13.71 -4.68 0.00
N ALA A 180 14.14 -5.94 0.13
CA ALA A 180 13.26 -7.09 0.01
C ALA A 180 12.74 -7.46 1.39
N TYR A 181 11.43 -7.39 1.57
CA TYR A 181 10.71 -7.86 2.75
C TYR A 181 9.26 -8.08 2.36
N ASP A 182 8.76 -9.29 2.58
CA ASP A 182 7.38 -9.60 2.25
C ASP A 182 6.45 -9.16 3.38
N ALA A 183 5.96 -7.92 3.28
CA ALA A 183 5.01 -7.41 4.26
C ALA A 183 3.70 -8.22 4.28
N ASP A 184 3.39 -8.99 3.24
CA ASP A 184 2.14 -9.75 3.15
C ASP A 184 2.12 -11.02 3.99
N GLU A 185 3.27 -11.48 4.47
CA GLU A 185 3.35 -12.62 5.37
C GLU A 185 2.66 -12.31 6.71
N ASP A 186 1.79 -13.20 7.17
CA ASP A 186 1.04 -13.02 8.42
C ASP A 186 1.89 -13.30 9.65
N PHE A 187 2.84 -14.23 9.53
CA PHE A 187 3.74 -14.67 10.59
C PHE A 187 5.18 -14.65 10.07
N PRO A 188 5.78 -13.46 9.92
CA PRO A 188 7.17 -13.37 9.47
C PRO A 188 8.10 -14.03 10.49
N ASP A 189 9.20 -14.57 9.99
CA ASP A 189 10.25 -15.09 10.87
C ASP A 189 10.72 -13.99 11.84
N PRO A 190 10.77 -14.25 13.16
CA PRO A 190 11.11 -13.23 14.14
C PRO A 190 12.47 -12.58 13.90
N ALA A 191 13.47 -13.31 13.38
CA ALA A 191 14.78 -12.76 13.09
C ALA A 191 14.71 -11.78 11.91
N GLU A 192 14.07 -12.18 10.81
CA GLU A 192 13.83 -11.29 9.66
C GLU A 192 13.03 -10.04 10.04
N TYR A 193 12.03 -10.21 10.91
CA TYR A 193 11.22 -9.11 11.43
C TYR A 193 12.06 -8.12 12.25
N THR A 194 12.86 -8.60 13.21
CA THR A 194 13.70 -7.73 14.06
C THR A 194 14.81 -7.05 13.27
N ASP A 195 15.42 -7.76 12.32
CA ASP A 195 16.48 -7.22 11.46
C ASP A 195 15.93 -6.10 10.58
N MET A 196 14.74 -6.31 10.00
CA MET A 196 14.09 -5.28 9.19
C MET A 196 13.74 -4.04 10.02
N ILE A 197 13.23 -4.21 11.24
CA ILE A 197 13.00 -3.08 12.15
C ILE A 197 14.33 -2.36 12.44
N GLY A 198 15.41 -3.08 12.69
CA GLY A 198 16.74 -2.51 12.89
C GLY A 198 17.18 -1.65 11.70
N ILE A 199 17.02 -2.15 10.48
CA ILE A 199 17.33 -1.41 9.24
C ILE A 199 16.47 -0.15 9.13
N LEU A 200 15.16 -0.25 9.36
CA LEU A 200 14.25 0.88 9.21
C LEU A 200 14.50 1.97 10.26
N LYS A 201 14.77 1.58 11.51
CA LYS A 201 15.12 2.51 12.60
C LYS A 201 16.42 3.24 12.33
N ASN A 202 17.45 2.53 11.85
CA ASN A 202 18.75 3.14 11.53
C ASN A 202 18.67 4.19 10.41
N ARG A 203 17.65 4.12 9.55
CA ARG A 203 17.49 5.04 8.42
C ARG A 203 16.69 6.30 8.74
N TYR A 204 16.00 6.36 9.89
CA TYR A 204 15.20 7.50 10.36
C TYR A 204 14.30 8.09 9.27
N TYR A 205 13.11 7.50 9.10
CA TYR A 205 12.13 8.00 8.14
C TYR A 205 11.23 9.08 8.76
N ASP A 206 10.92 10.12 8.00
CA ASP A 206 9.95 11.14 8.42
C ASP A 206 8.53 10.65 8.17
N MET A 207 8.32 9.92 7.08
CA MET A 207 7.04 9.35 6.70
C MET A 207 7.22 7.90 6.23
N ILE A 208 6.33 7.02 6.68
CA ILE A 208 6.17 5.69 6.13
C ILE A 208 4.76 5.52 5.60
N LEU A 209 4.66 5.20 4.32
CA LEU A 209 3.42 4.91 3.61
C LEU A 209 3.32 3.41 3.39
N SER A 210 2.23 2.77 3.80
CA SER A 210 2.02 1.36 3.54
C SER A 210 0.73 1.08 2.77
N THR A 211 0.81 0.16 1.82
CA THR A 211 -0.33 -0.34 1.06
C THR A 211 -0.89 -1.65 1.61
N LYS A 212 -0.24 -2.28 2.60
CA LYS A 212 -0.81 -3.43 3.32
C LYS A 212 -1.96 -2.95 4.20
N LEU A 213 -3.06 -3.70 4.20
CA LEU A 213 -4.14 -3.46 5.16
C LEU A 213 -3.64 -3.72 6.58
N ALA A 214 -3.62 -2.66 7.37
CA ALA A 214 -3.09 -2.67 8.71
C ALA A 214 -4.14 -3.22 9.69
N GLY A 215 -3.85 -4.40 10.24
CA GLY A 215 -4.32 -4.79 11.56
C GLY A 215 -3.35 -4.30 12.65
N LEU A 216 -3.52 -4.80 13.88
CA LEU A 216 -2.64 -4.45 15.00
C LEU A 216 -1.17 -4.80 14.72
N GLY A 217 -0.88 -5.98 14.16
CA GLY A 217 0.50 -6.43 13.92
C GLY A 217 1.27 -5.52 12.95
N HIS A 218 0.70 -5.23 11.79
CA HIS A 218 1.33 -4.34 10.81
C HIS A 218 1.41 -2.89 11.31
N ALA A 219 0.39 -2.41 12.02
CA ALA A 219 0.44 -1.08 12.64
C ALA A 219 1.54 -0.98 13.70
N SER A 220 1.74 -2.02 14.51
CA SER A 220 2.86 -2.14 15.46
C SER A 220 4.21 -2.17 14.77
N PHE A 221 4.33 -2.91 13.65
CA PHE A 221 5.56 -2.91 12.84
C PHE A 221 5.92 -1.49 12.40
N LEU A 222 4.97 -0.75 11.81
CA LEU A 222 5.18 0.63 11.38
C LEU A 222 5.47 1.55 12.57
N PHE A 223 4.82 1.34 13.72
CA PHE A 223 5.07 2.12 14.94
C PHE A 223 6.49 1.95 15.47
N MET A 224 7.01 0.73 15.50
CA MET A 224 8.36 0.42 15.99
C MET A 224 9.48 1.01 15.13
N THR A 225 9.20 1.43 13.89
CA THR A 225 10.17 2.14 13.04
C THR A 225 10.49 3.56 13.53
N THR A 226 9.72 4.09 14.48
CA THR A 226 9.84 5.46 15.04
C THR A 226 9.64 6.60 14.04
N ALA A 227 9.12 6.31 12.83
CA ALA A 227 8.82 7.35 11.84
C ALA A 227 7.75 8.32 12.35
N ARG A 228 7.84 9.62 12.02
CA ARG A 228 6.89 10.64 12.50
C ARG A 228 5.46 10.40 11.98
N ASP A 229 5.33 10.27 10.66
CA ASP A 229 4.05 10.08 9.98
C ASP A 229 3.92 8.63 9.51
N ARG A 230 2.99 7.87 10.10
CA ARG A 230 2.73 6.46 9.76
C ARG A 230 1.37 6.35 9.11
N VAL A 231 1.36 6.02 7.83
CA VAL A 231 0.17 6.14 6.98
C VAL A 231 -0.12 4.78 6.36
N SER A 232 -1.33 4.25 6.55
CA SER A 232 -1.68 2.94 5.98
C SER A 232 -3.18 2.82 5.73
N TYR A 233 -3.56 1.94 4.81
CA TYR A 233 -4.92 1.42 4.78
C TYR A 233 -5.18 0.54 6.01
N VAL A 234 -6.40 0.52 6.52
CA VAL A 234 -6.86 -0.33 7.63
C VAL A 234 -7.99 -1.23 7.17
N TYR A 235 -8.17 -2.37 7.80
CA TYR A 235 -9.29 -3.26 7.48
C TYR A 235 -10.65 -2.56 7.73
N PRO A 236 -11.62 -2.67 6.81
CA PRO A 236 -12.94 -2.07 6.98
C PRO A 236 -13.79 -2.78 8.04
N ASN A 237 -13.63 -4.11 8.17
CA ASN A 237 -14.57 -4.97 8.91
C ASN A 237 -14.08 -5.43 10.28
N VAL A 238 -12.80 -5.24 10.61
CA VAL A 238 -12.23 -5.59 11.91
C VAL A 238 -11.69 -4.34 12.56
N ASN A 239 -12.25 -4.02 13.72
CA ASN A 239 -12.03 -2.85 14.56
C ASN A 239 -10.67 -2.16 14.30
N SER A 240 -10.68 -1.17 13.41
CA SER A 240 -9.59 -0.20 13.17
C SER A 240 -9.11 0.47 14.47
N ALA A 241 -9.89 0.32 15.56
CA ALA A 241 -9.61 0.68 16.94
C ALA A 241 -8.19 0.35 17.42
N GLY A 242 -7.58 -0.76 16.97
CA GLY A 242 -6.20 -1.11 17.35
C GLY A 242 -5.13 -0.42 16.48
N ALA A 243 -5.33 -0.44 15.16
CA ALA A 243 -4.35 0.12 14.21
C ALA A 243 -4.28 1.66 14.29
N GLY A 244 -5.40 2.32 14.50
CA GLY A 244 -5.48 3.79 14.58
C GLY A 244 -4.73 4.40 15.76
N LEU A 245 -4.46 3.64 16.84
CA LEU A 245 -3.64 4.12 17.96
C LEU A 245 -2.16 4.23 17.60
N LEU A 246 -1.72 3.43 16.63
CA LEU A 246 -0.32 3.28 16.24
C LEU A 246 -0.01 4.04 14.94
N LEU A 247 -1.03 4.28 14.10
CA LEU A 247 -0.92 5.00 12.84
C LEU A 247 -1.27 6.49 13.01
N SER A 248 -0.58 7.36 12.26
CA SER A 248 -0.87 8.79 12.23
C SER A 248 -2.04 9.12 11.29
N GLN A 249 -2.18 8.37 10.19
CA GLN A 249 -3.27 8.52 9.22
C GLN A 249 -3.73 7.15 8.73
N THR A 250 -5.04 6.97 8.66
CA THR A 250 -5.67 5.74 8.18
C THR A 250 -6.58 6.01 6.98
N PHE A 251 -6.73 5.00 6.14
CA PHE A 251 -7.65 4.97 5.00
C PHE A 251 -8.46 3.67 5.05
N THR A 252 -9.73 3.73 4.68
CA THR A 252 -10.61 2.56 4.68
C THR A 252 -10.90 2.18 3.23
N PRO A 253 -10.32 1.09 2.71
CA PRO A 253 -10.51 0.70 1.33
C PRO A 253 -11.96 0.26 1.09
N ASP A 254 -12.41 0.36 -0.17
CA ASP A 254 -13.76 -0.06 -0.57
C ASP A 254 -13.93 -1.59 -0.50
N CYS A 255 -12.83 -2.33 -0.69
CA CYS A 255 -12.78 -3.79 -0.70
C CYS A 255 -11.80 -4.33 0.36
N VAL A 256 -12.00 -5.57 0.78
CA VAL A 256 -11.12 -6.28 1.74
C VAL A 256 -9.77 -6.64 1.12
N ASN A 257 -9.68 -6.77 -0.20
CA ASN A 257 -8.41 -6.86 -0.90
C ASN A 257 -8.19 -5.57 -1.68
N LEU A 258 -7.10 -4.87 -1.37
CA LEU A 258 -6.78 -3.61 -2.03
C LEU A 258 -6.53 -3.82 -3.53
N SER A 259 -6.01 -4.99 -3.92
CA SER A 259 -5.67 -5.33 -5.31
C SER A 259 -6.90 -5.37 -6.22
N ASP A 260 -8.08 -5.65 -5.68
CA ASP A 260 -9.35 -5.70 -6.43
C ASP A 260 -9.73 -4.32 -7.00
N GLY A 261 -9.24 -3.24 -6.39
CA GLY A 261 -9.45 -1.87 -6.88
C GLY A 261 -8.71 -1.54 -8.19
N GLY A 262 -7.83 -2.43 -8.66
CA GLY A 262 -7.09 -2.27 -9.91
C GLY A 262 -6.39 -0.91 -10.00
N TYR A 263 -6.60 -0.18 -11.10
CA TYR A 263 -5.95 1.11 -11.34
C TYR A 263 -6.24 2.17 -10.26
N HIS A 264 -7.41 2.13 -9.61
CA HIS A 264 -7.83 3.11 -8.61
C HIS A 264 -7.59 2.66 -7.16
N MET A 265 -6.86 1.56 -6.94
CA MET A 265 -6.69 1.00 -5.60
C MET A 265 -6.04 1.97 -4.58
N TYR A 266 -5.23 2.91 -5.04
CA TYR A 266 -4.53 3.86 -4.15
C TYR A 266 -5.19 5.24 -4.06
N HIS A 267 -6.39 5.43 -4.61
CA HIS A 267 -6.99 6.77 -4.80
C HIS A 267 -7.07 7.58 -3.50
N GLN A 268 -7.50 6.98 -2.38
CA GLN A 268 -7.63 7.69 -1.10
C GLN A 268 -6.28 8.21 -0.59
N MET A 269 -5.23 7.39 -0.70
CA MET A 269 -3.87 7.75 -0.34
C MET A 269 -3.31 8.83 -1.26
N THR A 270 -3.49 8.69 -2.58
CA THR A 270 -3.03 9.69 -3.55
C THR A 270 -3.77 11.02 -3.39
N ASP A 271 -5.06 10.98 -3.06
CA ASP A 271 -5.86 12.17 -2.79
C ASP A 271 -5.38 12.89 -1.54
N TRP A 272 -5.07 12.14 -0.47
CA TRP A 272 -4.49 12.69 0.76
C TRP A 272 -3.12 13.34 0.50
N LEU A 273 -2.23 12.66 -0.24
CA LEU A 273 -0.91 13.20 -0.62
C LEU A 273 -1.02 14.46 -1.49
N GLY A 274 -2.01 14.50 -2.38
CA GLY A 274 -2.24 15.62 -3.28
C GLY A 274 -2.90 16.83 -2.63
N ARG A 275 -3.45 16.74 -1.40
CA ARG A 275 -4.20 17.85 -0.77
C ARG A 275 -3.35 19.12 -0.66
N PRO A 276 -3.92 20.30 -0.93
CA PRO A 276 -3.22 21.54 -0.67
C PRO A 276 -2.95 21.67 0.84
N ALA A 277 -1.71 22.02 1.20
CA ALA A 277 -1.32 22.24 2.59
C ALA A 277 -0.17 23.24 2.63
N ARG A 278 -0.12 24.08 3.68
CA ARG A 278 0.98 25.02 3.94
C ARG A 278 1.33 25.90 2.73
N GLY A 279 0.32 26.39 2.01
CA GLY A 279 0.51 27.26 0.83
C GLY A 279 0.95 26.54 -0.46
N VAL A 280 1.02 25.20 -0.45
CA VAL A 280 1.29 24.41 -1.66
C VAL A 280 -0.03 24.04 -2.34
N PRO A 281 -0.20 24.34 -3.65
CA PRO A 281 -1.36 23.94 -4.43
C PRO A 281 -1.62 22.43 -4.44
N ARG A 282 -2.79 22.01 -4.92
CA ARG A 282 -3.09 20.60 -5.18
C ARG A 282 -2.19 20.11 -6.30
N GLU A 283 -1.43 19.05 -6.04
CA GLU A 283 -0.59 18.41 -7.05
C GLU A 283 -1.40 17.31 -7.75
N PRO A 284 -1.52 17.33 -9.09
CA PRO A 284 -2.22 16.27 -9.81
C PRO A 284 -1.40 14.97 -9.79
N LEU A 285 -2.08 13.82 -9.87
CA LEU A 285 -1.40 12.53 -9.96
C LEU A 285 -0.67 12.44 -11.32
N PRO A 286 0.67 12.32 -11.34
CA PRO A 286 1.41 12.19 -12.59
C PRO A 286 1.14 10.83 -13.25
N PRO A 287 1.26 10.73 -14.58
CA PRO A 287 1.06 9.46 -15.27
C PRO A 287 2.14 8.43 -14.93
N LEU A 288 1.81 7.16 -15.10
CA LEU A 288 2.74 6.05 -14.93
C LEU A 288 3.90 6.18 -15.94
N LYS A 289 5.14 6.25 -15.43
CA LYS A 289 6.36 6.33 -16.24
C LYS A 289 7.36 5.30 -15.78
N VAL A 290 7.99 4.63 -16.74
CA VAL A 290 9.07 3.65 -16.49
C VAL A 290 10.31 4.02 -17.29
N SER A 291 11.47 3.71 -16.72
CA SER A 291 12.77 3.91 -17.34
C SER A 291 13.47 2.58 -17.55
N ILE A 292 14.07 2.39 -18.73
CA ILE A 292 14.68 1.12 -19.11
C ILE A 292 16.16 1.38 -19.38
N SER A 293 17.04 0.61 -18.74
CA SER A 293 18.49 0.74 -18.91
C SER A 293 18.94 0.28 -20.31
N ARG A 294 20.03 0.86 -20.82
CA ARG A 294 20.56 0.51 -22.15
C ARG A 294 21.00 -0.96 -22.23
N LYS A 295 21.73 -1.43 -21.21
CA LYS A 295 22.19 -2.83 -21.09
C LYS A 295 21.04 -3.83 -21.17
N LEU A 296 19.89 -3.49 -20.55
CA LEU A 296 18.72 -4.35 -20.55
C LEU A 296 18.05 -4.41 -21.92
N LYS A 297 18.04 -3.31 -22.67
CA LYS A 297 17.54 -3.29 -24.06
C LYS A 297 18.40 -4.16 -24.96
N GLU A 298 19.73 -4.05 -24.85
CA GLU A 298 20.68 -4.88 -25.62
C GLU A 298 20.49 -6.38 -25.30
N TYR A 299 20.35 -6.72 -24.02
CA TYR A 299 20.11 -8.11 -23.59
C TYR A 299 18.79 -8.69 -24.14
N VAL A 300 17.71 -7.91 -24.10
CA VAL A 300 16.41 -8.37 -24.62
C VAL A 300 16.40 -8.40 -26.15
N MET A 301 17.14 -7.50 -26.79
CA MET A 301 17.35 -7.51 -28.24
C MET A 301 17.95 -8.81 -28.73
N GLU A 302 18.98 -9.30 -28.03
CA GLU A 302 19.58 -10.59 -28.35
C GLU A 302 18.57 -11.74 -28.22
N LYS A 303 17.74 -11.73 -27.16
CA LYS A 303 16.73 -12.78 -26.92
C LYS A 303 15.69 -12.86 -28.04
N TYR A 304 15.08 -11.73 -28.41
CA TYR A 304 14.03 -11.76 -29.44
C TYR A 304 14.63 -11.98 -30.84
N THR A 305 15.87 -11.55 -31.08
CA THR A 305 16.57 -11.82 -32.36
C THR A 305 16.87 -13.31 -32.50
N LYS A 306 17.28 -13.98 -31.41
CA LYS A 306 17.43 -15.45 -31.36
C LYS A 306 16.10 -16.18 -31.60
N ALA A 307 14.98 -15.59 -31.19
CA ALA A 307 13.64 -16.11 -31.47
C ALA A 307 13.13 -15.78 -32.89
N GLY A 308 13.97 -15.21 -33.76
CA GLY A 308 13.63 -14.98 -35.17
C GLY A 308 12.71 -13.79 -35.44
N VAL A 309 12.64 -12.82 -34.51
CA VAL A 309 11.84 -11.59 -34.67
C VAL A 309 12.71 -10.34 -34.70
N GLU A 310 12.24 -9.33 -35.44
CA GLU A 310 12.90 -8.04 -35.57
C GLU A 310 12.14 -6.95 -34.81
N LYS A 311 12.87 -5.93 -34.37
CA LYS A 311 12.30 -4.75 -33.70
C LYS A 311 11.15 -4.13 -34.51
N GLY A 312 10.03 -3.87 -33.85
CA GLY A 312 8.86 -3.22 -34.45
C GLY A 312 8.08 -4.09 -35.44
N LYS A 313 8.35 -5.40 -35.51
CA LYS A 313 7.64 -6.35 -36.39
C LYS A 313 6.95 -7.48 -35.62
N TYR A 314 6.74 -7.30 -34.31
CA TYR A 314 6.07 -8.29 -33.46
C TYR A 314 5.07 -7.67 -32.48
N VAL A 315 4.11 -8.49 -32.05
CA VAL A 315 3.20 -8.23 -30.93
C VAL A 315 3.60 -9.14 -29.76
N VAL A 316 3.60 -8.61 -28.55
CA VAL A 316 3.88 -9.38 -27.33
C VAL A 316 2.59 -10.03 -26.84
N ILE A 317 2.61 -11.35 -26.62
CA ILE A 317 1.53 -12.11 -26.00
C ILE A 317 1.94 -12.46 -24.57
N HIS A 318 1.14 -12.04 -23.59
CA HIS A 318 1.44 -12.21 -22.17
C HIS A 318 0.19 -12.59 -21.36
N GLY A 319 0.33 -13.45 -20.36
CA GLY A 319 -0.81 -14.00 -19.61
C GLY A 319 -1.14 -15.45 -19.95
N ILE A 320 -0.13 -16.21 -20.37
CA ILE A 320 -0.23 -17.67 -20.51
C ILE A 320 -0.41 -18.28 -19.12
N GLN A 321 -1.37 -19.19 -19.01
CA GLN A 321 -1.63 -19.94 -17.78
C GLN A 321 -0.37 -20.67 -17.32
N SER A 322 0.04 -20.37 -16.09
CA SER A 322 1.21 -20.96 -15.46
C SER A 322 1.13 -20.78 -13.95
N ASP A 323 1.54 -21.81 -13.22
CA ASP A 323 1.64 -21.79 -11.76
C ASP A 323 2.85 -20.97 -11.26
N SER A 324 3.66 -20.45 -12.18
CA SER A 324 4.87 -19.71 -11.84
C SER A 324 4.55 -18.32 -11.29
N LYS A 325 5.21 -17.93 -10.19
CA LYS A 325 5.25 -16.56 -9.67
C LYS A 325 5.85 -15.54 -10.67
N ALA A 326 6.39 -16.00 -11.80
CA ALA A 326 6.87 -15.15 -12.89
C ALA A 326 5.80 -14.77 -13.91
N SER A 327 4.54 -15.20 -13.76
CA SER A 327 3.41 -14.80 -14.61
C SER A 327 3.05 -13.30 -14.49
N MET A 328 3.50 -12.63 -13.43
CA MET A 328 3.26 -11.21 -13.16
C MET A 328 1.76 -10.82 -13.20
N GLN A 329 0.89 -11.76 -12.85
CA GLN A 329 -0.54 -11.53 -12.66
C GLN A 329 -0.82 -10.66 -11.43
N SER A 330 -1.97 -9.98 -11.43
CA SER A 330 -2.43 -9.26 -10.24
C SER A 330 -2.84 -10.22 -9.13
N ARG A 331 -2.64 -9.83 -7.87
CA ARG A 331 -3.17 -10.57 -6.71
C ARG A 331 -4.68 -10.39 -6.54
N GLY A 332 -5.29 -9.40 -7.19
CA GLY A 332 -6.74 -9.19 -7.19
C GLY A 332 -7.50 -10.04 -8.21
N ASP A 333 -6.79 -10.74 -9.10
CA ASP A 333 -7.38 -11.43 -10.25
C ASP A 333 -6.57 -12.71 -10.57
N THR A 334 -6.82 -13.75 -9.77
CA THR A 334 -6.05 -15.00 -9.80
C THR A 334 -6.40 -15.93 -10.96
N ASP A 335 -7.57 -15.74 -11.58
CA ASP A 335 -8.05 -16.49 -12.75
C ASP A 335 -7.87 -15.73 -14.08
N SER A 336 -7.09 -14.65 -14.05
CA SER A 336 -6.82 -13.82 -15.23
C SER A 336 -6.03 -14.51 -16.34
N LEU A 337 -5.34 -15.62 -16.09
CA LEU A 337 -4.48 -16.25 -17.09
C LEU A 337 -5.28 -17.15 -18.05
N LEU A 338 -4.89 -17.15 -19.32
CA LEU A 338 -5.55 -17.91 -20.37
C LEU A 338 -4.76 -19.16 -20.79
N PRO A 339 -5.44 -20.29 -21.08
CA PRO A 339 -4.81 -21.48 -21.67
C PRO A 339 -4.16 -21.20 -23.03
N ILE A 340 -3.15 -21.98 -23.39
CA ILE A 340 -2.39 -21.82 -24.64
C ILE A 340 -3.29 -22.02 -25.87
N GLN A 341 -4.29 -22.90 -25.80
CA GLN A 341 -5.23 -23.15 -26.90
C GLN A 341 -6.02 -21.89 -27.26
N THR A 342 -6.50 -21.14 -26.27
CA THR A 342 -7.17 -19.86 -26.50
C THR A 342 -6.21 -18.82 -27.08
N TRP A 343 -4.95 -18.82 -26.65
CA TRP A 343 -3.94 -17.95 -27.24
C TRP A 343 -3.62 -18.31 -28.70
N ALA A 344 -3.62 -19.59 -29.05
CA ALA A 344 -3.45 -20.05 -30.44
C ALA A 344 -4.61 -19.56 -31.33
N GLU A 345 -5.85 -19.66 -30.84
CA GLU A 345 -7.03 -19.12 -31.53
C GLU A 345 -6.91 -17.60 -31.74
N ILE A 346 -6.56 -16.85 -30.68
CA ILE A 346 -6.39 -15.38 -30.77
C ILE A 346 -5.30 -15.03 -31.78
N THR A 347 -4.15 -15.71 -31.71
CA THR A 347 -2.98 -15.39 -32.56
C THR A 347 -3.16 -15.81 -34.01
N SER A 348 -4.00 -16.82 -34.29
CA SER A 348 -4.38 -17.20 -35.67
C SER A 348 -5.08 -16.07 -36.44
N THR A 349 -5.71 -15.13 -35.73
CA THR A 349 -6.40 -13.97 -36.33
C THR A 349 -5.47 -12.78 -36.61
N ILE A 350 -4.22 -12.82 -36.16
CA ILE A 350 -3.26 -11.73 -36.34
C ILE A 350 -2.79 -11.71 -37.81
N SER A 351 -2.79 -10.53 -38.41
CA SER A 351 -2.44 -10.34 -39.82
C SER A 351 -1.00 -10.76 -40.13
N SER A 352 -0.77 -11.31 -41.33
CA SER A 352 0.51 -11.86 -41.81
C SER A 352 1.73 -10.92 -41.79
N GLY A 353 1.55 -9.64 -41.47
CA GLY A 353 2.63 -8.66 -41.37
C GLY A 353 3.28 -8.50 -39.98
N VAL A 354 2.71 -9.09 -38.92
CA VAL A 354 3.24 -8.95 -37.55
C VAL A 354 3.29 -10.31 -36.86
N LYS A 355 4.48 -10.70 -36.36
CA LYS A 355 4.66 -12.00 -35.70
C LYS A 355 4.21 -11.97 -34.23
N PRO A 356 3.43 -12.95 -33.74
CA PRO A 356 3.15 -13.09 -32.32
C PRO A 356 4.39 -13.62 -31.59
N VAL A 357 4.77 -12.98 -30.48
CA VAL A 357 5.86 -13.42 -29.60
C VAL A 357 5.27 -13.84 -28.26
N PHE A 358 5.37 -15.12 -27.93
CA PHE A 358 4.86 -15.69 -26.69
C PHE A 358 5.88 -15.49 -25.57
N VAL A 359 5.45 -14.80 -24.52
CA VAL A 359 6.27 -14.61 -23.32
C VAL A 359 5.97 -15.72 -22.33
N ILE A 360 6.96 -16.58 -22.10
CA ILE A 360 6.83 -17.69 -21.15
C ILE A 360 7.48 -17.34 -19.81
N PRO A 361 6.80 -17.63 -18.67
CA PRO A 361 7.33 -17.36 -17.33
C PRO A 361 8.30 -18.44 -16.84
N HIS A 362 8.36 -19.60 -17.50
CA HIS A 362 9.28 -20.71 -17.23
C HIS A 362 9.49 -21.54 -18.49
N GLU A 363 10.70 -22.08 -18.67
CA GLU A 363 11.06 -22.93 -19.81
C GLU A 363 10.23 -24.22 -19.93
N LYS A 364 9.56 -24.66 -18.85
CA LYS A 364 8.73 -25.86 -18.86
C LYS A 364 7.49 -25.70 -19.74
N VAL A 365 7.03 -24.45 -19.88
CA VAL A 365 5.86 -24.10 -20.70
C VAL A 365 6.25 -24.01 -22.18
N ARG A 366 7.54 -24.09 -22.54
CA ARG A 366 7.99 -24.03 -23.93
C ARG A 366 7.41 -25.18 -24.74
N GLU A 367 7.57 -26.41 -24.24
CA GLU A 367 7.13 -27.63 -24.93
C GLU A 367 5.63 -27.55 -25.24
N ASP A 368 4.81 -27.16 -24.26
CA ASP A 368 3.37 -26.98 -24.45
C ASP A 368 3.02 -25.93 -25.53
N VAL A 369 3.81 -24.85 -25.63
CA VAL A 369 3.60 -23.79 -26.63
C VAL A 369 4.02 -24.28 -28.02
N GLU A 370 5.14 -24.99 -28.13
CA GLU A 370 5.64 -25.56 -29.39
C GLU A 370 4.70 -26.67 -29.90
N ASP A 371 4.13 -27.49 -29.01
CA ASP A 371 3.19 -28.55 -29.36
C ASP A 371 1.85 -28.03 -29.91
N ILE A 372 1.35 -26.92 -29.34
CA ILE A 372 0.01 -26.38 -29.69
C ILE A 372 0.08 -25.40 -30.87
N ILE A 373 1.09 -24.53 -30.90
CA ILE A 373 1.21 -23.47 -31.91
C ILE A 373 2.12 -23.87 -33.07
N GLY A 374 3.04 -24.82 -32.83
CA GLY A 374 4.02 -25.32 -33.79
C GLY A 374 5.45 -24.87 -33.48
N GLU A 375 6.43 -25.61 -34.01
CA GLU A 375 7.87 -25.36 -33.82
C GLU A 375 8.35 -23.99 -34.36
N GLU A 376 7.59 -23.35 -35.26
CA GLU A 376 7.89 -22.03 -35.78
C GLU A 376 7.47 -20.87 -34.85
N ALA A 377 6.86 -21.19 -33.69
CA ALA A 377 6.42 -20.19 -32.73
C ALA A 377 7.60 -19.36 -32.19
N SER A 378 7.45 -18.03 -32.20
CA SER A 378 8.45 -17.13 -31.61
C SER A 378 8.27 -17.06 -30.09
N ILE A 379 9.12 -17.76 -29.34
CA ILE A 379 9.02 -17.87 -27.88
C ILE A 379 10.17 -17.13 -27.21
N VAL A 380 9.85 -16.31 -26.21
CA VAL A 380 10.85 -15.59 -25.42
C VAL A 380 10.63 -15.82 -23.93
N PHE A 381 11.63 -16.38 -23.26
CA PHE A 381 11.63 -16.52 -21.81
C PHE A 381 11.99 -15.19 -21.12
N ILE A 382 11.07 -14.69 -20.29
CA ILE A 382 11.21 -13.43 -19.55
C ILE A 382 10.93 -13.69 -18.07
N SER A 383 11.89 -13.35 -17.20
CA SER A 383 11.80 -13.63 -15.76
C SER A 383 11.65 -12.38 -14.90
N THR A 384 11.97 -11.19 -15.43
CA THR A 384 11.95 -9.93 -14.69
C THR A 384 11.07 -8.87 -15.35
N PRO A 385 10.42 -7.98 -14.57
CA PRO A 385 9.59 -6.92 -15.13
C PRO A 385 10.38 -5.96 -16.03
N GLY A 386 11.66 -5.76 -15.76
CA GLY A 386 12.51 -4.93 -16.60
C GLY A 386 12.75 -5.52 -17.99
N GLN A 387 12.96 -6.84 -18.08
CA GLN A 387 13.08 -7.53 -19.37
C GLN A 387 11.76 -7.42 -20.16
N LEU A 388 10.61 -7.60 -19.49
CA LEU A 388 9.29 -7.44 -20.11
C LEU A 388 9.08 -6.01 -20.64
N ALA A 389 9.43 -4.99 -19.85
CA ALA A 389 9.32 -3.59 -20.27
C ALA A 389 10.20 -3.28 -21.50
N ALA A 390 11.40 -3.85 -21.57
CA ALA A 390 12.29 -3.70 -22.72
C ALA A 390 11.73 -4.39 -23.98
N LEU A 391 11.14 -5.57 -23.84
CA LEU A 391 10.47 -6.29 -24.94
C LEU A 391 9.28 -5.48 -25.47
N ILE A 392 8.42 -4.99 -24.58
CA ILE A 392 7.26 -4.16 -24.95
C ILE A 392 7.69 -2.85 -25.63
N ASN A 393 8.80 -2.25 -25.19
CA ASN A 393 9.30 -1.02 -25.81
C ASN A 393 9.64 -1.20 -27.30
N ASP A 394 10.11 -2.38 -27.68
CA ASP A 394 10.55 -2.68 -29.05
C ASP A 394 9.47 -3.41 -29.89
N SER A 395 8.30 -3.70 -29.30
CA SER A 395 7.15 -4.28 -29.99
C SER A 395 6.26 -3.22 -30.69
N VAL A 396 5.37 -3.71 -31.57
CA VAL A 396 4.29 -2.92 -32.17
C VAL A 396 3.19 -2.64 -31.14
N GLY A 397 2.89 -3.64 -30.31
CA GLY A 397 1.87 -3.59 -29.28
C GLY A 397 1.89 -4.84 -28.40
N VAL A 398 0.90 -4.95 -27.53
CA VAL A 398 0.78 -6.03 -26.55
C VAL A 398 -0.64 -6.56 -26.52
N ILE A 399 -0.80 -7.87 -26.48
CA ILE A 399 -2.08 -8.53 -26.17
C ILE A 399 -1.85 -9.28 -24.87
N ALA A 400 -2.59 -8.91 -23.84
CA ALA A 400 -2.39 -9.51 -22.52
C ALA A 400 -3.68 -9.61 -21.73
N THR A 401 -3.71 -10.53 -20.78
CA THR A 401 -4.72 -10.54 -19.71
C THR A 401 -4.30 -9.58 -18.59
N ASN A 402 -4.99 -9.60 -17.43
CA ASN A 402 -4.78 -8.67 -16.32
C ASN A 402 -3.43 -8.89 -15.59
N THR A 403 -2.36 -8.51 -16.27
CA THR A 403 -0.97 -8.73 -15.90
C THR A 403 -0.17 -7.43 -15.99
N ALA A 404 1.05 -7.45 -15.45
CA ALA A 404 1.95 -6.29 -15.47
C ALA A 404 2.23 -5.75 -16.89
N ALA A 405 2.08 -6.58 -17.92
CA ALA A 405 2.27 -6.19 -19.32
C ALA A 405 1.36 -5.04 -19.74
N VAL A 406 0.10 -5.00 -19.27
CA VAL A 406 -0.84 -3.91 -19.58
C VAL A 406 -0.33 -2.59 -19.02
N GLN A 407 0.14 -2.59 -17.76
CA GLN A 407 0.64 -1.40 -17.10
C GLN A 407 1.94 -0.89 -17.74
N LEU A 408 2.85 -1.82 -18.09
CA LEU A 408 4.09 -1.48 -18.80
C LEU A 408 3.81 -0.94 -20.21
N SER A 409 2.80 -1.47 -20.91
CA SER A 409 2.38 -0.95 -22.22
C SER A 409 1.86 0.47 -22.11
N ASN A 410 1.02 0.75 -21.12
CA ASN A 410 0.54 2.10 -20.83
C ASN A 410 1.70 3.06 -20.52
N ALA A 411 2.65 2.63 -19.68
CA ALA A 411 3.82 3.42 -19.31
C ALA A 411 4.79 3.74 -20.48
N ARG A 412 4.73 2.95 -21.56
CA ARG A 412 5.54 3.11 -22.79
C ARG A 412 4.72 3.64 -23.96
N GLU A 413 3.45 4.02 -23.72
CA GLU A 413 2.52 4.52 -24.74
C GLU A 413 2.34 3.56 -25.93
N LYS A 414 2.48 2.25 -25.66
CA LYS A 414 2.29 1.19 -26.66
C LYS A 414 0.82 0.81 -26.75
N PRO A 415 0.28 0.56 -27.95
CA PRO A 415 -1.07 0.04 -28.09
C PRO A 415 -1.14 -1.33 -27.42
N TRP A 416 -2.16 -1.53 -26.60
CA TRP A 416 -2.42 -2.80 -25.95
C TRP A 416 -3.88 -3.21 -26.10
N GLN A 417 -4.12 -4.51 -26.08
CA GLN A 417 -5.45 -5.10 -26.03
C GLN A 417 -5.53 -5.97 -24.77
N HIS A 418 -6.59 -5.75 -24.00
CA HIS A 418 -6.85 -6.55 -22.81
C HIS A 418 -7.81 -7.68 -23.15
N CYS A 419 -7.34 -8.90 -22.99
CA CYS A 419 -8.15 -10.10 -23.10
C CYS A 419 -8.79 -10.34 -21.73
N LEU A 420 -10.10 -10.12 -21.64
CA LEU A 420 -10.86 -10.42 -20.43
C LEU A 420 -11.20 -11.91 -20.40
N VAL A 421 -10.89 -12.55 -19.29
CA VAL A 421 -11.51 -13.83 -18.93
C VAL A 421 -12.88 -13.50 -18.36
N GLN A 422 -13.91 -13.52 -19.20
CA GLN A 422 -15.26 -13.57 -18.66
C GLN A 422 -15.50 -15.02 -18.27
N LEU A 423 -15.55 -15.31 -16.96
CA LEU A 423 -15.94 -16.62 -16.43
C LEU A 423 -17.17 -17.10 -17.20
N ARG A 424 -16.95 -18.11 -18.05
CA ARG A 424 -17.98 -18.77 -18.84
C ARG A 424 -19.11 -19.17 -17.90
N ARG A 425 -20.26 -18.48 -18.00
CA ARG A 425 -21.52 -19.21 -18.04
C ARG A 425 -21.88 -19.65 -19.45
N GLU A 426 -21.40 -19.01 -20.51
CA GLU A 426 -21.61 -19.48 -21.89
C GLU A 426 -20.43 -19.09 -22.81
N GLY A 427 -19.78 -20.09 -23.40
CA GLY A 427 -19.29 -20.04 -24.79
C GLY A 427 -18.06 -19.23 -25.16
N GLU A 428 -17.98 -17.92 -24.91
CA GLU A 428 -17.17 -17.02 -25.76
C GLU A 428 -16.14 -16.18 -24.98
N ALA A 429 -14.86 -16.31 -25.36
CA ALA A 429 -13.81 -15.40 -24.93
C ALA A 429 -13.92 -14.10 -25.74
N LEU A 430 -14.47 -13.04 -25.14
CA LEU A 430 -14.66 -11.75 -25.79
C LEU A 430 -13.38 -10.89 -25.66
N CYS A 431 -12.58 -10.86 -26.73
CA CYS A 431 -11.49 -9.88 -26.85
C CYS A 431 -12.09 -8.50 -27.13
N SER A 432 -12.31 -7.68 -26.09
CA SER A 432 -12.91 -6.36 -26.26
C SER A 432 -11.93 -5.41 -26.98
N ARG A 433 -12.30 -5.00 -28.20
CA ARG A 433 -11.52 -4.05 -29.02
C ARG A 433 -11.76 -2.62 -28.50
N ARG A 434 -11.20 -2.24 -27.34
CA ARG A 434 -11.14 -0.82 -26.95
C ARG A 434 -10.11 -0.10 -27.84
N ARG A 435 -10.58 0.40 -28.99
CA ARG A 435 -9.91 1.47 -29.75
C ARG A 435 -9.77 2.70 -28.85
N ARG A 436 -8.74 3.51 -29.13
CA ARG A 436 -8.34 4.79 -28.49
C ARG A 436 -9.43 5.88 -28.32
N GLU A 437 -10.71 5.58 -28.48
CA GLU A 437 -11.80 6.53 -28.33
C GLU A 437 -12.51 6.26 -27.00
N LYS A 438 -12.50 7.27 -26.11
CA LYS A 438 -13.12 7.32 -24.77
C LYS A 438 -12.36 6.70 -23.60
N MET A 439 -11.06 6.97 -23.50
CA MET A 439 -10.36 7.02 -22.20
C MET A 439 -10.16 8.47 -21.73
N GLN A 440 -10.95 9.41 -22.26
CA GLN A 440 -11.06 10.80 -21.80
C GLN A 440 -12.32 11.06 -20.96
N ASP A 441 -13.32 10.17 -20.99
CA ASP A 441 -14.61 10.38 -20.28
C ASP A 441 -14.62 9.85 -18.83
N TYR A 442 -13.47 9.43 -18.29
CA TYR A 442 -13.28 9.03 -16.88
C TYR A 442 -12.26 9.94 -16.16
N PHE A 443 -12.17 11.20 -16.57
CA PHE A 443 -11.43 12.23 -15.85
C PHE A 443 -12.39 13.19 -15.15
N PHE A 444 -12.69 12.92 -13.88
CA PHE A 444 -12.89 13.90 -12.81
C PHE A 444 -12.59 13.26 -11.46
#